data_AF-A0A948DQE9-F1
#
_entry.id   AF-A0A948DQE9-F1
#
_cell.length_a   1.000
_cell.length_b   1.000
_cell.length_c   1.000
_cell.angle_alpha   90.00
_cell.angle_beta   90.00
_cell.angle_gamma   90.00
#
_symmetry.space_group_name_H-M   'P 1'
#
loop_
_entity.id
_entity.type
_entity.pdbx_description
1 polymer ?
#
loop_
_entity_poly.entity_id
_entity_poly.type
_entity_poly.pdbx_seq_one_letter_code
_entity_poly.pdbx_strand_id
1 'polypeptide(L)'
;EADINNDGKPVRLRLLQVDVAIKDKESKEHSGWIFGTFVFDASQKKSNYWENLVPVGLEWGNSPKLTYTEFSKGLSAYEGWVNPYMKRLFGSRPPDGLMGYLGRMNGPVDSPLSSCMSCHSRALDSNGKNAPAFNPPESSMCIARVQTENNNETYRRISNCVVDENTVKPFYRNLKSNEPFVPGFNSVDYSLQLALGIANWHAWYKSKFPNEYELIFPTKKPDNSLNLKMFGLNAKKSTNIPMMPAQEAFHRGD
;
A
#
# COMPACT_ATOMS: atom_id res chain seq x y z
N GLU A 1 17.61 -14.62 10.19
CA GLU A 1 16.55 -15.13 11.08
C GLU A 1 15.85 -13.92 11.70
N ALA A 2 14.61 -14.04 12.15
CA ALA A 2 13.92 -12.96 12.87
C ALA A 2 12.94 -13.54 13.90
N ASP A 3 12.79 -12.87 15.03
CA ASP A 3 11.76 -13.18 16.02
C ASP A 3 10.43 -12.55 15.59
N ILE A 4 9.68 -13.27 14.75
CA ILE A 4 8.38 -12.80 14.23
C ILE A 4 7.21 -13.07 15.18
N ASN A 5 7.43 -13.89 16.21
CA ASN A 5 6.41 -14.27 17.19
C ASN A 5 6.53 -13.45 18.50
N ASN A 6 7.60 -12.66 18.63
CA ASN A 6 7.93 -11.89 19.83
C ASN A 6 8.02 -12.79 21.08
N ASP A 7 8.56 -13.99 20.92
CA ASP A 7 8.75 -14.99 21.97
C ASP A 7 10.23 -15.23 22.31
N GLY A 8 11.11 -14.40 21.75
CA GLY A 8 12.56 -14.47 21.90
C GLY A 8 13.23 -15.58 21.08
N LYS A 9 12.50 -16.24 20.16
CA LYS A 9 13.02 -17.37 19.36
C LYS A 9 13.03 -17.03 17.87
N PRO A 10 14.17 -16.58 17.33
CA PRO A 10 14.29 -16.28 15.90
C PRO A 10 13.97 -17.51 15.05
N VAL A 11 13.17 -17.30 14.01
CA VAL A 11 12.90 -18.30 12.99
C VAL A 11 13.66 -17.99 11.71
N ARG A 12 14.01 -19.05 10.97
CA ARG A 12 14.63 -18.90 9.66
C ARG A 12 13.61 -18.39 8.65
N LEU A 13 13.87 -17.20 8.12
CA LEU A 13 13.09 -16.59 7.05
C LEU A 13 13.63 -16.99 5.68
N ARG A 14 12.77 -16.89 4.67
CA ARG A 14 13.12 -17.01 3.25
C ARG A 14 12.62 -15.76 2.53
N LEU A 15 13.41 -15.25 1.59
CA LEU A 15 12.95 -14.18 0.72
C LEU A 15 11.86 -14.71 -0.21
N LEU A 16 10.75 -13.99 -0.29
CA LEU A 16 9.60 -14.34 -1.12
C LEU A 16 9.31 -13.26 -2.15
N GLN A 17 9.32 -12.00 -1.71
CA GLN A 17 9.01 -10.83 -2.52
C GLN A 17 9.94 -9.67 -2.13
N VAL A 18 10.28 -8.84 -3.10
CA VAL A 18 10.93 -7.54 -2.90
C VAL A 18 10.12 -6.50 -3.64
N ASP A 19 9.65 -5.49 -2.92
CA ASP A 19 9.00 -4.33 -3.50
C ASP A 19 9.97 -3.16 -3.59
N VAL A 20 9.88 -2.43 -4.69
CA VAL A 20 10.67 -1.25 -4.99
C VAL A 20 9.72 -0.12 -5.31
N ALA A 21 9.88 1.02 -4.64
CA ALA A 21 9.15 2.23 -4.94
C ALA A 21 10.14 3.34 -5.29
N ILE A 22 9.95 3.96 -6.46
CA ILE A 22 10.80 5.03 -6.97
C ILE A 22 9.98 6.31 -7.01
N LYS A 23 10.48 7.37 -6.37
CA LYS A 23 9.92 8.70 -6.51
C LYS A 23 10.37 9.29 -7.84
N ASP A 24 9.40 9.72 -8.64
CA ASP A 24 9.62 10.42 -9.90
C ASP A 24 8.85 11.75 -9.91
N LYS A 25 9.09 12.58 -10.93
CA LYS A 25 8.38 13.83 -11.15
C LYS A 25 6.89 13.56 -11.38
N GLU A 26 6.06 14.14 -10.52
CA GLU A 26 4.60 14.10 -10.66
C GLU A 26 4.15 14.75 -11.98
N SER A 27 3.14 14.17 -12.63
CA SER A 27 2.51 14.71 -13.83
C SER A 27 0.98 14.57 -13.77
N LYS A 28 0.26 15.03 -14.80
CA LYS A 28 -1.19 14.78 -14.89
C LYS A 28 -1.54 13.30 -15.06
N GLU A 29 -0.59 12.50 -15.50
CA GLU A 29 -0.76 11.08 -15.86
C GLU A 29 -0.03 10.14 -14.89
N HIS A 30 0.80 10.68 -13.99
CA HIS A 30 1.66 9.92 -13.08
C HIS A 30 1.57 10.48 -11.67
N SER A 31 1.38 9.61 -10.69
CA SER A 31 1.31 9.97 -9.25
C SER A 31 2.61 10.59 -8.69
N GLY A 32 3.71 10.52 -9.45
CA GLY A 32 5.06 10.79 -8.96
C GLY A 32 5.68 9.60 -8.24
N TRP A 33 5.07 8.41 -8.31
CA TRP A 33 5.65 7.15 -7.87
C TRP A 33 5.55 6.08 -8.94
N ILE A 34 6.60 5.27 -9.01
CA ILE A 34 6.63 4.01 -9.78
C ILE A 34 6.87 2.89 -8.79
N PHE A 35 5.94 1.95 -8.74
CA PHE A 35 6.04 0.73 -7.94
C PHE A 35 6.50 -0.41 -8.83
N GLY A 36 7.35 -1.27 -8.28
CA GLY A 36 7.78 -2.50 -8.90
C GLY A 36 7.88 -3.59 -7.86
N THR A 37 7.64 -4.81 -8.31
CA THR A 37 7.72 -6.00 -7.45
C THR A 37 8.56 -7.06 -8.13
N PHE A 38 9.39 -7.74 -7.34
CA PHE A 38 10.09 -8.96 -7.72
C PHE A 38 9.61 -10.09 -6.84
N VAL A 39 9.46 -11.28 -7.41
CA VAL A 39 9.27 -12.51 -6.65
C VAL A 39 10.57 -13.30 -6.64
N PHE A 40 10.84 -14.01 -5.56
CA PHE A 40 11.92 -14.98 -5.51
C PHE A 40 11.46 -16.32 -6.11
N ASP A 41 12.04 -16.74 -7.23
CA ASP A 41 11.79 -18.04 -7.86
C ASP A 41 13.00 -18.98 -7.68
N ALA A 42 12.94 -19.79 -6.62
CA ALA A 42 13.98 -20.76 -6.28
C ALA A 42 14.15 -21.87 -7.34
N SER A 43 13.17 -22.08 -8.22
CA SER A 43 13.24 -23.12 -9.25
C SER A 43 14.31 -22.85 -10.31
N GLN A 44 14.71 -21.58 -10.46
CA GLN A 44 15.76 -21.17 -11.40
C GLN A 44 17.16 -21.63 -10.98
N LYS A 45 17.38 -21.94 -9.70
CA LYS A 45 18.62 -22.49 -9.15
C LYS A 45 19.88 -21.69 -9.57
N LYS A 46 19.78 -20.37 -9.64
CA LYS A 46 20.92 -19.50 -9.96
C LYS A 46 21.94 -19.57 -8.83
N SER A 47 23.23 -19.58 -9.18
CA SER A 47 24.34 -19.61 -8.22
C SER A 47 24.38 -18.34 -7.36
N ASN A 48 24.11 -17.19 -7.99
CA ASN A 48 23.88 -15.94 -7.28
C ASN A 48 22.43 -15.89 -6.78
N TYR A 49 22.26 -15.79 -5.46
CA TYR A 49 20.95 -15.79 -4.81
C TYR A 49 20.00 -14.75 -5.41
N TRP A 50 20.49 -13.53 -5.67
CA TRP A 50 19.70 -12.40 -6.15
C TRP A 50 19.22 -12.56 -7.60
N GLU A 51 19.88 -13.39 -8.40
CA GLU A 51 19.47 -13.67 -9.78
C GLU A 51 18.22 -14.55 -9.85
N ASN A 52 17.76 -15.10 -8.72
CA ASN A 52 16.47 -15.77 -8.62
C ASN A 52 15.29 -14.78 -8.44
N LEU A 53 15.54 -13.48 -8.32
CA LEU A 53 14.48 -12.46 -8.31
C LEU A 53 13.96 -12.23 -9.73
N VAL A 54 12.69 -12.57 -9.96
CA VAL A 54 11.98 -12.36 -11.23
C VAL A 54 11.08 -11.14 -11.11
N PRO A 55 11.17 -10.16 -12.03
CA PRO A 55 10.27 -9.02 -12.02
C PRO A 55 8.83 -9.49 -12.25
N VAL A 56 7.94 -9.11 -11.33
CA VAL A 56 6.48 -9.28 -11.44
C VAL A 56 5.89 -8.23 -12.36
N GLY A 57 6.28 -6.98 -12.18
CA GLY A 57 5.76 -5.88 -12.97
C GLY A 57 6.13 -4.51 -12.44
N LEU A 58 5.60 -3.49 -13.11
CA LEU A 58 5.68 -2.08 -12.75
C LEU A 58 4.27 -1.45 -12.75
N GLU A 59 4.05 -0.45 -11.90
CA GLU A 59 2.84 0.38 -11.86
C GLU A 59 3.23 1.84 -11.66
N TRP A 60 2.71 2.75 -12.48
CA TRP A 60 2.92 4.19 -12.36
C TRP A 60 1.61 4.98 -12.22
N GLY A 61 0.48 4.26 -12.28
CA GLY A 61 -0.85 4.75 -11.95
C GLY A 61 -1.85 3.60 -11.77
N ASN A 62 -2.99 3.91 -11.16
CA ASN A 62 -4.08 3.00 -10.87
C ASN A 62 -5.06 2.81 -12.04
N SER A 63 -4.76 3.25 -13.26
CA SER A 63 -5.65 3.12 -14.43
C SER A 63 -7.10 3.52 -14.12
N PRO A 64 -7.38 4.76 -13.67
CA PRO A 64 -8.65 5.15 -13.04
C PRO A 64 -9.87 5.05 -13.94
N LYS A 65 -9.69 4.98 -15.27
CA LYS A 65 -10.77 4.81 -16.24
C LYS A 65 -11.15 3.35 -16.50
N LEU A 66 -10.40 2.39 -15.95
CA LEU A 66 -10.70 0.97 -16.09
C LEU A 66 -11.67 0.50 -14.99
N THR A 67 -12.95 0.38 -15.34
CA THR A 67 -13.99 -0.27 -14.54
C THR A 67 -14.12 -1.75 -14.88
N TYR A 68 -14.90 -2.49 -14.09
CA TYR A 68 -15.22 -3.88 -14.38
C TYR A 68 -15.92 -4.05 -15.74
N THR A 69 -16.71 -3.04 -16.16
CA THR A 69 -17.39 -3.06 -17.47
C THR A 69 -16.41 -2.92 -18.62
N GLU A 70 -15.41 -2.03 -18.54
CA GLU A 70 -14.36 -1.95 -19.55
C GLU A 70 -13.51 -3.22 -19.57
N PHE A 71 -13.14 -3.74 -18.39
CA PHE A 71 -12.37 -4.96 -18.27
C PHE A 71 -13.09 -6.16 -18.91
N SER A 72 -14.40 -6.29 -18.69
CA SER A 72 -15.23 -7.35 -19.28
C SER A 72 -15.31 -7.27 -20.82
N LYS A 73 -15.01 -6.10 -21.42
CA LYS A 73 -14.90 -5.91 -22.87
C LYS A 73 -13.49 -6.22 -23.41
N GLY A 74 -12.58 -6.71 -22.56
CA GLY A 74 -11.21 -7.04 -22.91
C GLY A 74 -10.20 -5.90 -22.76
N LEU A 75 -10.61 -4.74 -22.21
CA LEU A 75 -9.66 -3.68 -21.89
C LEU A 75 -8.81 -4.09 -20.68
N SER A 76 -7.57 -3.58 -20.65
CA SER A 76 -6.58 -3.89 -19.62
C SER A 76 -6.12 -2.62 -18.90
N ALA A 77 -5.53 -2.80 -17.73
CA ALA A 77 -4.83 -1.72 -17.03
C ALA A 77 -3.76 -1.13 -17.95
N TYR A 78 -3.70 0.20 -18.02
CA TYR A 78 -2.89 0.96 -18.98
C TYR A 78 -1.80 1.82 -18.31
N GLU A 79 -1.80 1.91 -16.99
CA GLU A 79 -0.78 2.60 -16.17
C GLU A 79 0.11 1.60 -15.41
N GLY A 80 0.40 0.47 -16.05
CA GLY A 80 1.27 -0.55 -15.50
C GLY A 80 1.61 -1.62 -16.52
N TRP A 81 2.51 -2.51 -16.12
CA TRP A 81 2.92 -3.67 -16.89
C TRP A 81 3.09 -4.86 -15.96
N VAL A 82 2.54 -6.01 -16.34
CA VAL A 82 2.72 -7.28 -15.64
C VAL A 82 3.50 -8.23 -16.54
N ASN A 83 4.55 -8.82 -16.00
CA ASN A 83 5.37 -9.81 -16.70
C ASN A 83 4.50 -10.98 -17.19
N PRO A 84 4.47 -11.29 -18.51
CA PRO A 84 3.66 -12.37 -19.05
C PRO A 84 3.98 -13.75 -18.44
N TYR A 85 5.24 -14.00 -18.06
CA TYR A 85 5.61 -15.23 -17.36
C TYR A 85 4.89 -15.32 -16.00
N MET A 86 4.90 -14.23 -15.25
CA MET A 86 4.26 -14.13 -13.93
C MET A 86 2.74 -14.20 -14.05
N LYS A 87 2.15 -13.56 -15.06
CA LYS A 87 0.71 -13.67 -15.35
C LYS A 87 0.29 -15.12 -15.60
N ARG A 88 1.12 -15.93 -16.27
CA ARG A 88 0.84 -17.36 -16.45
C ARG A 88 1.02 -18.15 -15.15
N LEU A 89 2.11 -17.91 -14.43
CA LEU A 89 2.42 -18.60 -13.18
C LEU A 89 1.32 -18.42 -12.13
N PHE A 90 0.74 -17.22 -12.06
CA PHE A 90 -0.35 -16.87 -11.15
C PHE A 90 -1.73 -16.89 -11.82
N GLY A 91 -1.87 -17.53 -12.98
CA GLY A 91 -3.13 -17.56 -13.75
C GLY A 91 -4.30 -18.28 -13.08
N SER A 92 -4.04 -19.06 -12.03
CA SER A 92 -5.05 -19.72 -11.20
C SER A 92 -5.35 -18.96 -9.90
N ARG A 93 -4.73 -17.79 -9.69
CA ARG A 93 -4.86 -17.00 -8.47
C ARG A 93 -6.30 -16.48 -8.29
N PRO A 94 -6.97 -16.77 -7.17
CA PRO A 94 -8.31 -16.23 -6.94
C PRO A 94 -8.31 -14.70 -6.75
N PRO A 95 -9.41 -14.00 -7.09
CA PRO A 95 -10.64 -14.58 -7.64
C PRO A 95 -10.62 -14.76 -9.17
N ASP A 96 -9.76 -14.05 -9.90
CA ASP A 96 -9.91 -13.85 -11.35
C ASP A 96 -8.70 -14.33 -12.19
N GLY A 97 -7.70 -14.98 -11.58
CA GLY A 97 -6.48 -15.44 -12.26
C GLY A 97 -5.49 -14.31 -12.59
N LEU A 98 -5.52 -13.23 -11.80
CA LEU A 98 -4.78 -11.99 -12.07
C LEU A 98 -3.92 -11.59 -10.86
N MET A 99 -2.92 -10.74 -11.10
CA MET A 99 -2.04 -10.25 -10.04
C MET A 99 -2.78 -9.33 -9.05
N GLY A 100 -3.47 -8.32 -9.57
CA GLY A 100 -4.31 -7.40 -8.82
C GLY A 100 -5.66 -7.18 -9.49
N TYR A 101 -6.48 -6.31 -8.89
CA TYR A 101 -7.85 -6.07 -9.36
C TYR A 101 -7.89 -5.57 -10.81
N LEU A 102 -8.64 -6.29 -11.67
CA LEU A 102 -8.73 -6.07 -13.13
C LEU A 102 -7.37 -6.14 -13.85
N GLY A 103 -6.40 -6.87 -13.28
CA GLY A 103 -5.10 -7.08 -13.90
C GLY A 103 -4.11 -5.93 -13.68
N ARG A 104 -4.40 -4.99 -12.77
CA ARG A 104 -3.40 -4.03 -12.27
C ARG A 104 -2.24 -4.77 -11.63
N MET A 105 -1.06 -4.15 -11.65
CA MET A 105 0.15 -4.77 -11.11
C MET A 105 0.05 -4.86 -9.59
N ASN A 106 0.40 -6.03 -9.06
CA ASN A 106 0.44 -6.27 -7.63
C ASN A 106 1.38 -7.43 -7.33
N GLY A 107 1.86 -7.57 -6.10
CA GLY A 107 2.70 -8.69 -5.71
C GLY A 107 1.92 -10.00 -5.46
N PRO A 108 2.57 -11.16 -5.64
CA PRO A 108 2.02 -12.48 -5.32
C PRO A 108 1.43 -12.65 -3.93
N VAL A 109 1.94 -11.94 -2.91
CA VAL A 109 1.46 -12.06 -1.51
C VAL A 109 0.52 -10.95 -1.09
N ASP A 110 0.31 -9.96 -1.95
CA ASP A 110 -0.56 -8.81 -1.66
C ASP A 110 -2.03 -9.18 -1.81
N SER A 111 -2.95 -8.28 -1.44
CA SER A 111 -4.38 -8.52 -1.65
C SER A 111 -4.69 -8.57 -3.17
N PRO A 112 -5.27 -9.65 -3.73
CA PRO A 112 -5.68 -9.65 -5.15
C PRO A 112 -6.80 -8.63 -5.44
N LEU A 113 -7.39 -8.04 -4.39
CA LEU A 113 -8.42 -7.01 -4.45
C LEU A 113 -7.84 -5.59 -4.51
N SER A 114 -6.52 -5.45 -4.64
CA SER A 114 -5.80 -4.17 -4.73
C SER A 114 -4.86 -4.15 -5.95
N SER A 115 -4.09 -3.07 -6.05
CA SER A 115 -2.80 -3.00 -6.74
C SER A 115 -1.73 -2.47 -5.77
N CYS A 116 -0.46 -2.44 -6.19
CA CYS A 116 0.60 -1.84 -5.38
C CYS A 116 0.25 -0.39 -5.05
N MET A 117 -0.12 0.40 -6.06
CA MET A 117 -0.47 1.79 -5.87
C MET A 117 -1.76 1.99 -5.10
N SER A 118 -2.81 1.18 -5.31
CA SER A 118 -4.05 1.35 -4.56
C SER A 118 -3.83 1.07 -3.06
N CYS A 119 -2.98 0.08 -2.74
CA CYS A 119 -2.59 -0.25 -1.36
C CYS A 119 -1.71 0.84 -0.73
N HIS A 120 -0.71 1.35 -1.47
CA HIS A 120 0.19 2.36 -0.93
C HIS A 120 -0.43 3.75 -0.85
N SER A 121 -1.43 4.06 -1.69
CA SER A 121 -2.19 5.32 -1.62
C SER A 121 -2.89 5.55 -0.27
N ARG A 122 -2.95 4.52 0.57
CA ARG A 122 -3.53 4.53 1.92
C ARG A 122 -2.59 5.11 2.97
N ALA A 123 -1.34 5.37 2.61
CA ALA A 123 -0.35 5.92 3.51
C ALA A 123 -0.72 7.34 3.93
N LEU A 124 -1.32 7.45 5.12
CA LEU A 124 -1.68 8.71 5.74
C LEU A 124 -1.41 8.68 7.24
N ASP A 125 -1.24 9.87 7.80
CA ASP A 125 -1.33 10.11 9.23
C ASP A 125 -2.80 10.34 9.59
N SER A 126 -3.35 9.40 10.35
CA SER A 126 -4.75 9.43 10.79
C SER A 126 -4.97 10.27 12.06
N ASN A 127 -3.94 10.92 12.60
CA ASN A 127 -3.97 11.61 13.89
C ASN A 127 -4.59 10.74 15.00
N GLY A 128 -4.25 9.44 15.01
CA GLY A 128 -4.79 8.45 15.95
C GLY A 128 -6.24 8.02 15.72
N LYS A 129 -6.89 8.45 14.64
CA LYS A 129 -8.20 7.93 14.20
C LYS A 129 -8.04 6.62 13.43
N ASN A 130 -9.14 5.90 13.22
CA ASN A 130 -9.13 4.69 12.40
C ASN A 130 -8.65 5.02 10.98
N ALA A 131 -7.62 4.31 10.54
CA ALA A 131 -7.19 4.36 9.14
C ALA A 131 -8.31 3.78 8.25
N PRO A 132 -8.48 4.33 7.05
CA PRO A 132 -9.53 3.89 6.15
C PRO A 132 -9.17 2.54 5.50
N ALA A 133 -10.17 1.73 5.14
CA ALA A 133 -9.96 0.38 4.61
C ALA A 133 -9.00 0.33 3.40
N PHE A 134 -8.17 -0.72 3.29
CA PHE A 134 -7.22 -0.88 2.18
C PHE A 134 -7.88 -1.28 0.85
N ASN A 135 -8.97 -2.04 0.92
CA ASN A 135 -9.70 -2.53 -0.23
C ASN A 135 -11.14 -1.98 -0.23
N PRO A 136 -11.79 -1.87 -1.40
CA PRO A 136 -13.23 -1.70 -1.45
C PRO A 136 -13.95 -2.86 -0.73
N PRO A 137 -15.19 -2.66 -0.27
CA PRO A 137 -16.02 -3.75 0.22
C PRO A 137 -16.17 -4.84 -0.85
N GLU A 138 -16.01 -6.10 -0.45
CA GLU A 138 -16.01 -7.24 -1.37
C GLU A 138 -17.33 -7.39 -2.12
N SER A 139 -18.45 -7.13 -1.43
CA SER A 139 -19.78 -7.13 -2.03
C SER A 139 -19.90 -6.09 -3.15
N SER A 140 -19.35 -4.89 -2.96
CA SER A 140 -19.28 -3.85 -4.01
C SER A 140 -18.43 -4.28 -5.20
N MET A 141 -17.44 -5.15 -4.97
CA MET A 141 -16.61 -5.72 -6.03
C MET A 141 -17.19 -6.99 -6.64
N CYS A 142 -18.36 -7.47 -6.21
CA CYS A 142 -18.92 -8.78 -6.57
C CYS A 142 -18.00 -9.97 -6.23
N ILE A 143 -17.37 -9.90 -5.06
CA ILE A 143 -16.45 -10.91 -4.55
C ILE A 143 -16.97 -11.36 -3.19
N ALA A 144 -16.77 -12.64 -2.88
CA ALA A 144 -16.98 -13.19 -1.54
C ALA A 144 -15.68 -13.81 -1.03
N ARG A 145 -15.41 -13.65 0.26
CA ARG A 145 -14.49 -14.54 0.98
C ARG A 145 -15.10 -15.93 1.09
N VAL A 146 -14.30 -16.95 0.82
CA VAL A 146 -14.67 -18.36 0.92
C VAL A 146 -13.55 -19.13 1.59
N GLN A 147 -13.90 -20.22 2.29
CA GLN A 147 -12.93 -21.15 2.86
C GLN A 147 -12.55 -22.20 1.81
N THR A 148 -11.28 -22.57 1.77
CA THR A 148 -10.79 -23.72 1.02
C THR A 148 -10.96 -25.00 1.83
N GLU A 149 -10.78 -26.16 1.20
CA GLU A 149 -10.84 -27.48 1.86
C GLU A 149 -9.87 -27.60 3.05
N ASN A 150 -8.78 -26.82 3.06
CA ASN A 150 -7.77 -26.80 4.11
C ASN A 150 -8.02 -25.72 5.19
N ASN A 151 -9.23 -25.16 5.28
CA ASN A 151 -9.59 -24.04 6.17
C ASN A 151 -8.77 -22.75 5.97
N ASN A 152 -8.15 -22.58 4.80
CA ASN A 152 -7.56 -21.30 4.42
C ASN A 152 -8.61 -20.41 3.75
N GLU A 153 -8.55 -19.11 4.03
CA GLU A 153 -9.39 -18.12 3.34
C GLU A 153 -8.90 -17.81 1.92
N THR A 154 -9.85 -17.64 1.01
CA THR A 154 -9.61 -17.18 -0.36
C THR A 154 -10.81 -16.39 -0.88
N TYR A 155 -10.77 -16.00 -2.15
CA TYR A 155 -11.81 -15.20 -2.78
C TYR A 155 -12.51 -15.97 -3.90
N ARG A 156 -13.79 -15.65 -4.14
CA ARG A 156 -14.54 -16.13 -5.30
C ARG A 156 -15.37 -15.00 -5.88
N ARG A 157 -15.42 -14.92 -7.21
CA ARG A 157 -16.36 -14.03 -7.90
C ARG A 157 -17.80 -14.52 -7.75
N ILE A 158 -18.71 -13.61 -7.42
CA ILE A 158 -20.14 -13.86 -7.34
C ILE A 158 -20.72 -13.70 -8.75
N SER A 159 -21.34 -14.75 -9.29
CA SER A 159 -22.04 -14.69 -10.58
C SER A 159 -23.30 -13.84 -10.48
N ASN A 160 -23.71 -13.23 -11.60
CA ASN A 160 -24.91 -12.39 -11.71
C ASN A 160 -24.97 -11.19 -10.74
N CYS A 161 -23.81 -10.76 -10.26
CA CYS A 161 -23.65 -9.55 -9.45
C CYS A 161 -23.18 -8.38 -10.32
N VAL A 162 -23.62 -7.17 -9.98
CA VAL A 162 -23.20 -5.93 -10.63
C VAL A 162 -22.25 -5.17 -9.71
N VAL A 163 -21.04 -4.87 -10.20
CA VAL A 163 -20.03 -4.12 -9.44
C VAL A 163 -20.55 -2.70 -9.17
N ASP A 164 -20.48 -2.28 -7.91
CA ASP A 164 -20.76 -0.90 -7.52
C ASP A 164 -19.51 -0.03 -7.77
N GLU A 165 -19.43 0.46 -9.00
CA GLU A 165 -18.31 1.29 -9.46
C GLU A 165 -18.17 2.60 -8.68
N ASN A 166 -19.26 3.14 -8.10
CA ASN A 166 -19.17 4.37 -7.31
C ASN A 166 -18.41 4.14 -6.00
N THR A 167 -18.53 2.94 -5.43
CA THR A 167 -17.79 2.53 -4.24
C THR A 167 -16.37 2.05 -4.57
N VAL A 168 -16.17 1.40 -5.72
CA VAL A 168 -14.87 0.81 -6.11
C VAL A 168 -13.90 1.86 -6.67
N LYS A 169 -14.33 2.72 -7.60
CA LYS A 169 -13.46 3.69 -8.29
C LYS A 169 -12.60 4.57 -7.37
N PRO A 170 -13.10 5.06 -6.21
CA PRO A 170 -12.28 5.88 -5.31
C PRO A 170 -10.99 5.20 -4.82
N PHE A 171 -10.93 3.86 -4.79
CA PHE A 171 -9.74 3.10 -4.39
C PHE A 171 -8.66 3.08 -5.47
N TYR A 172 -9.02 3.34 -6.74
CA TYR A 172 -8.14 3.22 -7.90
C TYR A 172 -7.92 4.56 -8.61
N ARG A 173 -7.93 5.66 -7.85
CA ARG A 173 -7.53 6.98 -8.35
C ARG A 173 -6.02 7.17 -8.26
N ASN A 174 -5.49 8.06 -9.11
CA ASN A 174 -4.13 8.55 -8.97
C ASN A 174 -4.14 9.70 -7.98
N LEU A 175 -3.57 9.49 -6.80
CA LEU A 175 -3.37 10.54 -5.81
C LEU A 175 -2.02 11.19 -6.03
N LYS A 176 -1.96 12.49 -5.80
CA LYS A 176 -0.70 13.23 -5.70
C LYS A 176 0.00 12.92 -4.40
N SER A 177 1.29 13.22 -4.32
CA SER A 177 2.08 13.01 -3.10
C SER A 177 1.49 13.65 -1.85
N ASN A 178 0.94 14.85 -1.98
CA ASN A 178 0.33 15.61 -0.89
C ASN A 178 -1.19 15.39 -0.77
N GLU A 179 -1.77 14.51 -1.58
CA GLU A 179 -3.21 14.24 -1.57
C GLU A 179 -3.51 13.00 -0.71
N PRO A 180 -4.16 13.16 0.46
CA PRO A 180 -4.51 12.02 1.30
C PRO A 180 -5.63 11.21 0.66
N PHE A 181 -5.68 9.91 0.93
CA PHE A 181 -6.82 9.10 0.50
C PHE A 181 -8.14 9.64 1.09
N VAL A 182 -8.18 9.94 2.39
CA VAL A 182 -9.37 10.55 2.99
C VAL A 182 -9.11 12.04 3.16
N PRO A 183 -9.97 12.93 2.60
CA PRO A 183 -9.85 14.36 2.83
C PRO A 183 -9.86 14.70 4.32
N GLY A 184 -9.00 15.64 4.73
CA GLY A 184 -8.86 16.07 6.12
C GLY A 184 -7.80 15.30 6.94
N PHE A 185 -7.07 14.37 6.32
CA PHE A 185 -5.88 13.74 6.89
C PHE A 185 -4.61 14.23 6.19
N ASN A 186 -3.44 13.90 6.75
CA ASN A 186 -2.17 14.21 6.11
C ASN A 186 -1.70 13.01 5.30
N SER A 187 -1.43 13.20 4.01
CA SER A 187 -0.72 12.18 3.23
C SER A 187 0.70 12.03 3.77
N VAL A 188 1.20 10.79 3.81
CA VAL A 188 2.64 10.51 4.04
C VAL A 188 3.28 9.88 2.81
N ASP A 189 2.82 10.35 1.65
CA ASP A 189 3.39 10.15 0.33
C ASP A 189 3.66 8.68 -0.02
N TYR A 190 2.58 7.89 -0.12
CA TYR A 190 2.57 6.45 -0.45
C TYR A 190 3.45 5.56 0.47
N SER A 191 4.08 6.10 1.52
CA SER A 191 4.96 5.36 2.42
C SER A 191 4.18 4.75 3.59
N LEU A 192 3.77 3.48 3.43
CA LEU A 192 3.12 2.72 4.50
C LEU A 192 4.02 2.53 5.73
N GLN A 193 5.34 2.49 5.55
CA GLN A 193 6.29 2.41 6.66
C GLN A 193 6.26 3.68 7.51
N LEU A 194 6.22 4.86 6.88
CA LEU A 194 6.09 6.13 7.59
C LEU A 194 4.71 6.23 8.27
N ALA A 195 3.64 5.82 7.59
CA ALA A 195 2.29 5.78 8.17
C ALA A 195 2.23 4.90 9.43
N LEU A 196 2.80 3.69 9.36
CA LEU A 196 2.86 2.76 10.48
C LEU A 196 3.73 3.30 11.63
N GLY A 197 4.87 3.92 11.32
CA GLY A 197 5.73 4.57 12.31
C GLY A 197 4.99 5.67 13.09
N ILE A 198 4.25 6.53 12.38
CA ILE A 198 3.43 7.59 13.00
C ILE A 198 2.30 6.98 13.84
N ALA A 199 1.61 5.95 13.34
CA ALA A 199 0.56 5.26 14.09
C ALA A 199 1.10 4.63 15.39
N ASN A 200 2.27 3.99 15.33
CA ASN A 200 2.95 3.43 16.50
C ASN A 200 3.37 4.51 17.50
N TRP A 201 3.86 5.66 17.00
CA TRP A 201 4.14 6.81 17.85
C TRP A 201 2.89 7.33 18.54
N HIS A 202 1.76 7.46 17.84
CA HIS A 202 0.48 7.85 18.46
C HIS A 202 0.07 6.87 19.56
N ALA A 203 0.16 5.56 19.31
CA ALA A 203 -0.20 4.53 20.29
C ALA A 203 0.71 4.60 21.54
N TRP A 204 2.02 4.71 21.34
CA TRP A 204 2.99 4.86 22.42
C TRP A 204 2.77 6.17 23.21
N TYR A 205 2.61 7.29 22.51
CA TYR A 205 2.46 8.61 23.13
C TYR A 205 1.17 8.69 23.95
N LYS A 206 0.07 8.16 23.42
CA LYS A 206 -1.19 8.02 24.16
C LYS A 206 -1.06 7.15 25.41
N SER A 207 -0.26 6.07 25.33
CA SER A 207 -0.01 5.18 26.47
C SER A 207 0.89 5.82 27.54
N LYS A 208 1.90 6.59 27.16
CA LYS A 208 2.88 7.17 28.09
C LYS A 208 2.48 8.53 28.64
N PHE A 209 1.78 9.34 27.85
CA PHE A 209 1.44 10.73 28.17
C PHE A 209 -0.04 11.01 27.85
N PRO A 210 -1.00 10.30 28.47
CA PRO A 210 -2.42 10.38 28.09
C PRO A 210 -3.02 11.79 28.23
N ASN A 211 -2.62 12.54 29.26
CA ASN A 211 -3.11 13.90 29.49
C ASN A 211 -2.60 14.87 28.41
N GLU A 212 -1.32 14.76 28.04
CA GLU A 212 -0.73 15.59 26.97
C GLU A 212 -1.28 15.19 25.60
N TYR A 213 -1.53 13.90 25.40
CA TYR A 213 -2.12 13.38 24.17
C TYR A 213 -3.52 13.97 23.92
N GLU A 214 -4.41 13.97 24.90
CA GLU A 214 -5.76 14.56 24.74
C GLU A 214 -5.74 16.09 24.56
N LEU A 215 -4.71 16.78 25.06
CA LEU A 215 -4.53 18.22 24.81
C LEU A 215 -4.14 18.50 23.35
N ILE A 216 -3.32 17.63 22.74
CA ILE A 216 -2.80 17.81 21.38
C ILE A 216 -3.77 17.21 20.33
N PHE A 217 -4.40 16.07 20.64
CA PHE A 217 -5.28 15.32 19.75
C PHE A 217 -6.66 15.10 20.40
N PRO A 218 -7.45 16.15 20.60
CA PRO A 218 -8.71 16.06 21.34
C PRO A 218 -9.72 15.19 20.60
N THR A 219 -10.28 14.22 21.32
CA THR A 219 -11.30 13.29 20.80
C THR A 219 -12.69 13.92 20.66
N LYS A 220 -12.93 15.06 21.32
CA LYS A 220 -14.15 15.89 21.21
C LYS A 220 -13.80 17.23 20.58
N LYS A 221 -14.74 17.83 19.83
CA LYS A 221 -14.58 19.24 19.39
C LYS A 221 -14.27 20.10 20.62
N PRO A 222 -13.25 20.97 20.56
CA PRO A 222 -12.93 21.83 21.69
C PRO A 222 -14.16 22.66 22.05
N ASP A 223 -14.48 22.73 23.33
CA ASP A 223 -15.33 23.81 23.83
C ASP A 223 -14.57 25.12 23.55
N ASN A 224 -15.21 26.07 22.88
CA ASN A 224 -14.59 27.32 22.41
C ASN A 224 -14.18 28.26 23.58
N SER A 225 -14.16 27.77 24.82
CA SER A 225 -13.79 28.47 26.04
C SER A 225 -12.30 28.43 26.36
N LEU A 226 -11.51 27.57 25.70
CA LEU A 226 -10.07 27.44 25.95
C LEU A 226 -9.22 28.07 24.83
N ASN A 227 -8.81 29.32 25.06
CA ASN A 227 -7.73 29.96 24.32
C ASN A 227 -6.40 29.26 24.60
N LEU A 228 -6.07 28.25 23.79
CA LEU A 228 -4.70 27.74 23.70
C LEU A 228 -3.83 28.85 23.12
N LYS A 229 -2.93 29.41 23.95
CA LYS A 229 -1.78 30.15 23.45
C LYS A 229 -0.98 29.17 22.60
N MET A 230 -1.17 29.24 21.29
CA MET A 230 -0.28 28.64 20.31
C MET A 230 1.15 29.09 20.68
N PHE A 231 1.97 28.16 21.16
CA PHE A 231 3.40 28.33 21.09
C PHE A 231 3.74 28.33 19.61
N GLY A 232 3.76 29.53 19.02
CA GLY A 232 4.25 29.74 17.68
C GLY A 232 5.69 29.27 17.64
N LEU A 233 5.93 28.10 17.05
CA LEU A 233 7.23 27.74 16.51
C LEU A 233 7.50 28.70 15.36
N ASN A 234 7.96 29.91 15.69
CA ASN A 234 8.67 30.78 14.77
C ASN A 234 10.03 30.14 14.48
N ALA A 235 10.03 28.99 13.82
CA ALA A 235 11.20 28.42 13.19
C ALA A 235 11.08 28.74 11.69
N LYS A 236 11.52 29.94 11.29
CA LYS A 236 12.02 30.12 9.92
C LYS A 236 13.29 29.30 9.81
N LYS A 237 13.16 28.00 9.54
CA LYS A 237 14.27 27.18 9.06
C LYS A 237 13.84 26.58 7.75
N SER A 238 14.41 27.08 6.66
CA SER A 238 14.46 26.33 5.40
C SER A 238 15.14 25.01 5.72
N THR A 239 14.37 23.94 5.82
CA THR A 239 14.90 22.59 5.85
C THR A 239 15.16 22.19 4.42
N ASN A 240 16.29 22.63 3.86
CA ASN A 240 16.87 21.88 2.76
C ASN A 240 17.18 20.49 3.31
N ILE A 241 16.40 19.50 2.88
CA ILE A 241 16.68 18.09 3.16
C ILE A 241 18.03 17.80 2.50
N PRO A 242 19.07 17.44 3.26
CA PRO A 242 20.33 17.08 2.65
C PRO A 242 20.11 15.84 1.79
N MET A 243 20.29 16.00 0.48
CA MET A 243 20.27 14.89 -0.47
C MET A 243 21.60 14.15 -0.32
N MET A 244 21.62 13.05 0.44
CA MET A 244 22.75 12.12 0.43
C MET A 244 22.63 11.21 -0.80
N PRO A 245 23.72 10.98 -1.56
CA PRO A 245 23.78 9.93 -2.56
C PRO A 245 23.42 8.58 -1.93
N ALA A 246 22.61 7.76 -2.61
CA ALA A 246 22.14 6.48 -2.10
C ALA A 246 23.27 5.54 -1.65
N GLN A 247 24.46 5.69 -2.24
CA GLN A 247 25.67 4.94 -1.93
C GLN A 247 26.21 5.22 -0.51
N GLU A 248 26.02 6.43 0.02
CA GLU A 248 26.48 6.82 1.37
C GLU A 248 25.47 6.47 2.46
N ALA A 249 24.17 6.43 2.12
CA ALA A 249 23.11 6.07 3.06
C ALA A 249 23.09 4.57 3.39
N PHE A 250 23.67 3.73 2.52
CA PHE A 250 23.74 2.28 2.68
C PHE A 250 25.20 1.83 2.71
N HIS A 251 25.90 2.11 3.81
CA HIS A 251 27.04 1.30 4.17
C HIS A 251 26.54 -0.13 4.43
N ARG A 252 26.81 -1.05 3.49
CA ARG A 252 26.73 -2.48 3.78
C ARG A 252 27.70 -2.73 4.93
N GLY A 253 27.16 -2.97 6.13
CA GLY A 253 27.91 -3.63 7.18
C GLY A 253 28.41 -4.94 6.61
N ASP A 254 29.72 -5.02 6.45
CA ASP A 254 30.53 -6.21 6.25
C ASP A 254 30.21 -7.29 7.30
#